data_AF-A0A2S4WL17-F1
#
_entry.id   AF-A0A2S4WL17-F1
#
_cell.length_a   1.000
_cell.length_b   1.000
_cell.length_c   1.000
_cell.angle_alpha   90.00
_cell.angle_beta   90.00
_cell.angle_gamma   90.00
#
_symmetry.space_group_name_H-M   'P 1'
#
loop_
_entity.id
_entity.type
_entity.pdbx_description
1 polymer ?
#
loop_
_entity_poly.entity_id
_entity_poly.type
_entity_poly.pdbx_seq_one_letter_code
_entity_poly.pdbx_strand_id
1 'polypeptide(L)'
;MNLQRRNEDLIGEDDGGEGIGTVIECVRQLHQTPEGRNAGYRKLKHLLQTTYGINIHQGTAAAINRALDPEGVDRRSKRVLKRRVFKVAGPNFIWSADGHDKLLKFGLTLYGFIDAWSRKILGMFVHTTNSNPRQIGYYYLQLVKQAHGIPHVTSTDRGTETIDLAGHQMNLMSQFGNSETPDPDQSHRYSKSTHNQKIECLWSQFMREYNSELINQLYKAQEQGHYDPEEPVQKLLFIYLWVPLLQRGLDKWILDYNTYKRRVDRRSMLPSGCSADNCYERPEDYDAEQGLIPVELSVVNQLENDHYPDADDLMRTCPEWFSEIIEHLKSQLELNTPQVVSTQNVWSVFALLHSAIQVYDACWLQDPTNVKDL
;
A
#
# COMPACT_ATOMS: atom_id res chain seq x y z
N MET A 1 -12.30 -15.10 51.42
CA MET A 1 -12.95 -16.29 50.81
C MET A 1 -11.91 -17.01 49.97
N ASN A 2 -11.43 -18.15 50.45
CA ASN A 2 -10.65 -19.10 49.66
C ASN A 2 -11.52 -19.63 48.53
N LEU A 3 -11.19 -19.30 47.28
CA LEU A 3 -11.71 -20.03 46.12
C LEU A 3 -10.55 -20.87 45.59
N GLN A 4 -10.43 -22.08 46.16
CA GLN A 4 -9.67 -23.17 45.57
C GLN A 4 -10.16 -23.36 44.12
N ARG A 5 -9.23 -23.32 43.16
CA ARG A 5 -9.51 -23.80 41.80
C ARG A 5 -9.87 -25.27 41.91
N ARG A 6 -11.12 -25.62 41.57
CA ARG A 6 -11.55 -27.01 41.38
C ARG A 6 -10.60 -27.66 40.37
N ASN A 7 -9.89 -28.67 40.84
CA ASN A 7 -8.94 -29.49 40.07
C ASN A 7 -9.55 -30.89 39.82
N GLU A 8 -10.88 -30.96 39.74
CA GLU A 8 -11.64 -32.20 39.59
C GLU A 8 -12.64 -31.99 38.47
N ASP A 9 -12.24 -32.46 37.30
CA ASP A 9 -13.06 -33.18 36.32
C ASP A 9 -12.05 -33.90 35.42
N LEU A 10 -11.30 -34.81 36.07
CA LEU A 10 -10.61 -35.88 35.39
C LEU A 10 -11.68 -36.77 34.77
N ILE A 11 -11.41 -37.19 33.54
CA ILE A 11 -12.01 -38.36 32.90
C ILE A 11 -12.32 -39.40 33.99
N GLY A 12 -13.57 -39.87 34.01
CA GLY A 12 -14.09 -40.74 35.06
C GLY A 12 -13.07 -41.76 35.55
N GLU A 13 -13.03 -41.91 36.87
CA GLU A 13 -12.26 -42.90 37.61
C GLU A 13 -12.54 -44.30 37.04
N ASP A 14 -11.75 -44.76 36.06
CA ASP A 14 -11.36 -46.17 35.90
C ASP A 14 -10.30 -46.48 34.81
N ASP A 15 -9.71 -45.50 34.10
CA ASP A 15 -8.84 -45.80 32.93
C ASP A 15 -7.45 -45.14 32.97
N GLY A 16 -6.80 -45.27 34.13
CA GLY A 16 -5.49 -44.70 34.45
C GLY A 16 -4.34 -45.26 33.62
N GLY A 17 -4.13 -44.72 32.42
CA GLY A 17 -2.91 -44.89 31.62
C GLY A 17 -3.17 -45.09 30.13
N GLU A 18 -4.18 -45.89 29.78
CA GLU A 18 -4.47 -46.25 28.38
C GLU A 18 -5.14 -45.11 27.60
N GLY A 19 -5.99 -44.30 28.25
CA GLY A 19 -6.67 -43.17 27.61
C GLY A 19 -5.73 -42.07 27.13
N ILE A 20 -4.74 -41.68 27.94
CA ILE A 20 -3.75 -40.65 27.54
C ILE A 20 -2.81 -41.16 26.46
N GLY A 21 -2.38 -42.44 26.54
CA GLY A 21 -1.56 -43.07 25.50
C GLY A 21 -2.25 -43.03 24.13
N THR A 22 -3.54 -43.36 24.12
CA THR A 22 -4.38 -43.31 22.91
C THR A 22 -4.48 -41.88 22.35
N VAL A 23 -4.68 -40.88 23.21
CA VAL A 23 -4.71 -39.46 22.78
C VAL A 23 -3.37 -39.02 22.18
N ILE A 24 -2.26 -39.40 22.78
CA ILE A 24 -0.92 -39.07 22.28
C ILE A 24 -0.69 -39.68 20.89
N GLU A 25 -1.16 -40.90 20.67
CA GLU A 25 -1.04 -41.56 19.37
C GLU A 25 -1.91 -40.91 18.29
N CYS A 26 -3.15 -40.53 18.63
CA CYS A 26 -4.00 -39.73 17.75
C CYS A 26 -3.34 -38.38 17.40
N VAL A 27 -2.69 -37.71 18.35
CA VAL A 27 -1.94 -36.47 18.07
C VAL A 27 -0.76 -36.72 17.13
N ARG A 28 -0.02 -37.83 17.30
CA ARG A 28 1.07 -38.20 16.38
C ARG A 28 0.57 -38.41 14.97
N GLN A 29 -0.56 -39.08 14.79
CA GLN A 29 -1.18 -39.24 13.48
C GLN A 29 -1.62 -37.91 12.88
N LEU A 30 -2.24 -37.03 13.68
CA LEU A 30 -2.58 -35.67 13.22
C LEU A 30 -1.33 -34.89 12.78
N HIS A 31 -0.20 -35.00 13.48
CA HIS A 31 1.04 -34.33 13.09
C HIS A 31 1.62 -34.82 11.76
N GLN A 32 1.21 -36.00 11.29
CA GLN A 32 1.58 -36.52 9.97
C GLN A 32 0.68 -35.97 8.84
N THR A 33 -0.48 -35.39 9.16
CA THR A 33 -1.35 -34.77 8.14
C THR A 33 -0.94 -33.32 7.84
N PRO A 34 -1.23 -32.80 6.64
CA PRO A 34 -0.98 -31.40 6.30
C PRO A 34 -1.62 -30.41 7.28
N GLU A 35 -2.82 -30.71 7.79
CA GLU A 35 -3.61 -29.87 8.68
C GLU A 35 -3.09 -29.87 10.12
N GLY A 36 -2.58 -31.01 10.59
CA GLY A 36 -2.10 -31.16 11.97
C GLY A 36 -0.61 -30.87 12.15
N ARG A 37 0.23 -31.03 11.11
CA ARG A 37 1.70 -30.85 11.18
C ARG A 37 2.18 -29.53 11.78
N ASN A 38 1.42 -28.45 11.61
CA ASN A 38 1.78 -27.13 12.14
C ASN A 38 0.74 -26.57 13.14
N ALA A 39 -0.24 -27.38 13.55
CA ALA A 39 -1.35 -26.94 14.37
C ALA A 39 -0.91 -26.48 15.77
N GLY A 40 -1.36 -25.29 16.19
CA GLY A 40 -1.26 -24.87 17.59
C GLY A 40 -2.23 -25.66 18.47
N TYR A 41 -2.01 -25.67 19.80
CA TYR A 41 -2.77 -26.51 20.73
C TYR A 41 -4.31 -26.32 20.66
N ARG A 42 -4.80 -25.12 20.31
CA ARG A 42 -6.23 -24.87 20.10
C ARG A 42 -6.78 -25.57 18.86
N LYS A 43 -6.03 -25.52 17.75
CA LYS A 43 -6.40 -26.19 16.50
C LYS A 43 -6.24 -27.70 16.64
N LEU A 44 -5.22 -28.16 17.37
CA LEU A 44 -5.03 -29.58 17.67
C LEU A 44 -6.19 -30.16 18.49
N LYS A 45 -6.65 -29.45 19.53
CA LYS A 45 -7.84 -29.84 20.30
C LYS A 45 -9.08 -29.97 19.39
N HIS A 46 -9.28 -29.02 18.48
CA HIS A 46 -10.38 -29.07 17.53
C HIS A 46 -10.26 -30.27 16.58
N LEU A 47 -9.06 -30.56 16.05
CA LEU A 47 -8.82 -31.72 15.18
C LEU A 47 -9.04 -33.05 15.90
N LEU A 48 -8.61 -33.19 17.15
CA LEU A 48 -8.90 -34.37 17.96
C LEU A 48 -10.41 -34.59 18.12
N GLN A 49 -11.16 -33.52 18.33
CA GLN A 49 -12.61 -33.59 18.45
C GLN A 49 -13.28 -33.95 17.12
N THR A 50 -12.87 -33.32 16.01
CA THR A 50 -13.52 -33.54 14.71
C THR A 50 -13.14 -34.86 14.04
N THR A 51 -11.91 -35.33 14.24
CA THR A 51 -11.37 -36.51 13.55
C THR A 51 -11.53 -37.79 14.37
N TYR A 52 -11.38 -37.70 15.69
CA TYR A 52 -11.40 -38.87 16.57
C TYR A 52 -12.52 -38.81 17.63
N GLY A 53 -13.33 -37.74 17.66
CA GLY A 53 -14.38 -37.56 18.67
C GLY A 53 -13.86 -37.24 20.08
N ILE A 54 -12.55 -37.01 20.22
CA ILE A 54 -11.88 -36.88 21.52
C ILE A 54 -11.88 -35.41 21.94
N ASN A 55 -12.49 -35.11 23.09
CA ASN A 55 -12.46 -33.78 23.69
C ASN A 55 -11.56 -33.77 24.93
N ILE A 56 -10.48 -32.99 24.89
CA ILE A 56 -9.53 -32.84 26.01
C ILE A 56 -9.50 -31.41 26.55
N HIS A 57 -9.07 -31.26 27.81
CA HIS A 57 -8.83 -29.94 28.38
C HIS A 57 -7.71 -29.20 27.62
N GLN A 58 -7.83 -27.88 27.51
CA GLN A 58 -6.90 -27.05 26.75
C GLN A 58 -5.46 -27.11 27.31
N GLY A 59 -5.33 -27.23 28.64
CA GLY A 59 -4.04 -27.43 29.30
C GLY A 59 -3.37 -28.75 28.89
N THR A 60 -4.15 -29.83 28.80
CA THR A 60 -3.68 -31.15 28.36
C THR A 60 -3.26 -31.13 26.90
N ALA A 61 -4.05 -30.50 26.02
CA ALA A 61 -3.68 -30.31 24.61
C ALA A 61 -2.37 -29.50 24.45
N ALA A 62 -2.18 -28.47 25.29
CA ALA A 62 -0.96 -27.67 25.27
C ALA A 62 0.26 -28.44 25.78
N ALA A 63 0.10 -29.27 26.82
CA ALA A 63 1.16 -30.13 27.34
C ALA A 63 1.57 -31.20 26.32
N ILE A 64 0.62 -31.91 25.72
CA ILE A 64 0.87 -32.92 24.69
C ILE A 64 1.52 -32.29 23.46
N ASN A 65 1.01 -31.15 22.96
CA ASN A 65 1.60 -30.48 21.80
C ASN A 65 3.03 -30.00 22.07
N ARG A 66 3.32 -29.49 23.28
CA ARG A 66 4.69 -29.10 23.66
C ARG A 66 5.63 -30.30 23.80
N ALA A 67 5.14 -31.45 24.28
CA ALA A 67 5.94 -32.66 24.41
C ALA A 67 6.27 -33.27 23.04
N LEU A 68 5.34 -33.24 22.09
CA LEU A 68 5.49 -33.86 20.77
C LEU A 68 6.09 -32.94 19.70
N ASP A 69 5.88 -31.62 19.80
CA ASP A 69 6.44 -30.61 18.89
C ASP A 69 7.05 -29.44 19.69
N PRO A 70 8.08 -29.68 20.52
CA PRO A 70 8.70 -28.63 21.32
C PRO A 70 9.29 -27.51 20.46
N GLU A 71 9.90 -27.86 19.31
CA GLU A 71 10.47 -26.89 18.37
C GLU A 71 9.40 -26.04 17.68
N GLY A 72 8.30 -26.63 17.20
CA GLY A 72 7.23 -25.88 16.56
C GLY A 72 6.45 -25.04 17.57
N VAL A 73 6.30 -25.50 18.82
CA VAL A 73 5.75 -24.68 19.91
C VAL A 73 6.68 -23.50 20.21
N ASP A 74 7.99 -23.72 20.34
CA ASP A 74 8.98 -22.66 20.56
C ASP A 74 9.00 -21.65 19.38
N ARG A 75 8.96 -22.16 18.14
CA ARG A 75 8.87 -21.35 16.91
C ARG A 75 7.58 -20.52 16.84
N ARG A 76 6.47 -20.97 17.43
CA ARG A 76 5.20 -20.22 17.51
C ARG A 76 5.15 -19.27 18.70
N SER A 77 5.81 -19.58 19.82
CA SER A 77 5.91 -18.68 20.99
C SER A 77 6.88 -17.54 20.73
N LYS A 78 7.95 -17.81 19.98
CA LYS A 78 8.77 -16.79 19.35
C LYS A 78 7.90 -16.16 18.26
N ARG A 79 7.31 -14.99 18.49
CA ARG A 79 6.65 -14.17 17.44
C ARG A 79 7.68 -13.65 16.43
N VAL A 80 8.50 -14.55 15.87
CA VAL A 80 9.61 -14.22 14.98
C VAL A 80 9.09 -14.40 13.57
N LEU A 81 8.78 -13.27 12.95
CA LEU A 81 8.62 -13.19 11.51
C LEU A 81 9.85 -13.84 10.84
N LYS A 82 9.66 -14.92 10.08
CA LYS A 82 10.73 -15.46 9.22
C LYS A 82 11.07 -14.39 8.18
N ARG A 83 12.11 -13.60 8.46
CA ARG A 83 12.62 -12.58 7.54
C ARG A 83 13.16 -13.28 6.30
N ARG A 84 12.63 -12.94 5.13
CA ARG A 84 13.17 -13.44 3.87
C ARG A 84 14.44 -12.68 3.53
N VAL A 85 15.41 -13.40 2.96
CA VAL A 85 16.63 -12.81 2.45
C VAL A 85 16.30 -12.12 1.13
N PHE A 86 16.33 -10.79 1.12
CA PHE A 86 16.14 -9.98 -0.09
C PHE A 86 17.52 -9.60 -0.61
N LYS A 87 17.93 -10.20 -1.74
CA LYS A 87 19.22 -9.94 -2.40
C LYS A 87 18.96 -9.25 -3.73
N VAL A 88 19.56 -8.08 -3.90
CA VAL A 88 19.56 -7.27 -5.12
C VAL A 88 20.95 -6.64 -5.21
N ALA A 89 21.53 -6.57 -6.40
CA ALA A 89 22.92 -6.14 -6.60
C ALA A 89 23.15 -4.65 -6.30
N GLY A 90 22.14 -3.81 -6.50
CA GLY A 90 22.20 -2.39 -6.21
C GLY A 90 20.92 -1.66 -6.61
N PRO A 91 20.95 -0.31 -6.66
CA PRO A 91 19.81 0.48 -7.08
C PRO A 91 19.47 0.22 -8.54
N ASN A 92 18.21 0.45 -8.91
CA ASN A 92 17.65 0.31 -10.26
C ASN A 92 17.64 -1.11 -10.84
N PHE A 93 18.10 -2.12 -10.11
CA PHE A 93 17.87 -3.51 -10.51
C PHE A 93 16.38 -3.90 -10.40
N ILE A 94 15.68 -3.40 -9.37
CA ILE A 94 14.26 -3.69 -9.18
C ILE A 94 13.52 -2.44 -8.72
N TRP A 95 12.57 -1.98 -9.53
CA TRP A 95 11.55 -1.03 -9.09
C TRP A 95 10.28 -1.79 -8.73
N SER A 96 9.85 -1.62 -7.49
CA SER A 96 8.65 -2.24 -6.93
C SER A 96 7.53 -1.22 -6.92
N ALA A 97 6.34 -1.60 -7.40
CA ALA A 97 5.19 -0.71 -7.51
C ALA A 97 3.91 -1.41 -7.03
N ASP A 98 2.98 -0.63 -6.47
CA ASP A 98 1.79 -1.14 -5.78
C ASP A 98 0.77 -0.03 -5.50
N GLY A 99 -0.50 -0.41 -5.39
CA GLY A 99 -1.60 0.46 -5.00
C GLY A 99 -1.91 0.39 -3.50
N HIS A 100 -2.51 1.45 -2.93
CA HIS A 100 -2.90 1.46 -1.52
C HIS A 100 -4.27 2.10 -1.29
N ASP A 101 -5.20 1.30 -0.76
CA ASP A 101 -6.64 1.59 -0.76
C ASP A 101 -7.20 2.10 0.57
N LYS A 102 -6.39 2.40 1.57
CA LYS A 102 -6.93 2.82 2.89
C LYS A 102 -7.75 4.11 2.85
N LEU A 103 -7.58 4.93 1.83
CA LEU A 103 -8.35 6.16 1.62
C LEU A 103 -9.50 5.98 0.60
N LEU A 104 -9.69 4.77 0.05
CA LEU A 104 -10.67 4.50 -1.01
C LEU A 104 -12.10 4.87 -0.59
N LYS A 105 -12.43 4.69 0.69
CA LYS A 105 -13.71 5.09 1.29
C LYS A 105 -14.00 6.60 1.19
N PHE A 106 -12.98 7.43 0.99
CA PHE A 106 -13.10 8.86 0.75
C PHE A 106 -12.95 9.22 -0.73
N GLY A 107 -12.94 8.22 -1.62
CA GLY A 107 -12.72 8.40 -3.06
C GLY A 107 -11.28 8.71 -3.43
N LEU A 108 -10.31 8.36 -2.58
CA LEU A 108 -8.89 8.63 -2.79
C LEU A 108 -8.08 7.34 -2.79
N THR A 109 -7.20 7.19 -3.77
CA THR A 109 -6.27 6.08 -3.91
C THR A 109 -4.85 6.60 -3.99
N LEU A 110 -3.90 5.76 -3.59
CA LEU A 110 -2.48 6.03 -3.74
C LEU A 110 -1.85 4.95 -4.62
N TYR A 111 -0.86 5.34 -5.40
CA TYR A 111 0.00 4.40 -6.11
C TYR A 111 1.46 4.78 -5.89
N GLY A 112 2.29 3.82 -5.48
CA GLY A 112 3.67 4.05 -5.09
C GLY A 112 4.67 3.30 -5.96
N PHE A 113 5.86 3.86 -6.09
CA PHE A 113 7.02 3.25 -6.72
C PHE A 113 8.25 3.39 -5.81
N ILE A 114 8.98 2.30 -5.61
CA ILE A 114 10.15 2.26 -4.73
C ILE A 114 11.28 1.44 -5.37
N ASP A 115 12.51 1.95 -5.27
CA ASP A 115 13.69 1.15 -5.57
C ASP A 115 13.92 0.11 -4.47
N ALA A 116 13.95 -1.17 -4.83
CA ALA A 116 13.89 -2.25 -3.85
C ALA A 116 15.18 -2.41 -3.01
N TRP A 117 16.32 -1.94 -3.52
CA TRP A 117 17.61 -2.05 -2.84
C TRP A 117 17.87 -0.87 -1.91
N SER A 118 17.85 0.36 -2.45
CA SER A 118 18.07 1.59 -1.70
C SER A 118 16.89 1.94 -0.80
N ARG A 119 15.69 1.45 -1.13
CA ARG A 119 14.39 1.85 -0.57
C ARG A 119 14.06 3.32 -0.82
N LYS A 120 14.65 3.93 -1.85
CA LYS A 120 14.29 5.29 -2.32
C LYS A 120 12.89 5.22 -2.90
N ILE A 121 12.00 6.07 -2.41
CA ILE A 121 10.69 6.27 -3.02
C ILE A 121 10.94 7.05 -4.31
N LEU A 122 10.59 6.46 -5.44
CA LEU A 122 10.76 7.05 -6.76
C LEU A 122 9.61 8.02 -7.05
N GLY A 123 8.40 7.65 -6.63
CA GLY A 123 7.23 8.52 -6.70
C GLY A 123 6.05 7.92 -5.95
N MET A 124 5.13 8.80 -5.51
CA MET A 124 3.81 8.40 -5.05
C MET A 124 2.77 9.35 -5.63
N PHE A 125 1.67 8.80 -6.10
CA PHE A 125 0.64 9.53 -6.83
C PHE A 125 -0.70 9.38 -6.14
N VAL A 126 -1.38 10.50 -5.90
CA VAL A 126 -2.76 10.53 -5.41
C VAL A 126 -3.72 10.60 -6.60
N HIS A 127 -4.74 9.76 -6.60
CA HIS A 127 -5.81 9.85 -7.58
C HIS A 127 -7.15 9.43 -6.97
N THR A 128 -8.21 9.43 -7.78
CA THR A 128 -9.54 8.88 -7.46
C THR A 128 -9.68 7.39 -7.73
N THR A 129 -8.73 6.78 -8.46
CA THR A 129 -8.69 5.36 -8.78
C THR A 129 -7.26 4.90 -8.96
N ASN A 130 -6.98 3.63 -8.66
CA ASN A 130 -5.71 2.97 -8.93
C ASN A 130 -5.90 1.71 -9.81
N SER A 131 -7.07 1.54 -10.43
CA SER A 131 -7.38 0.39 -11.27
C SER A 131 -7.21 0.68 -12.78
N ASN A 132 -6.84 1.90 -13.15
CA ASN A 132 -6.68 2.31 -14.54
C ASN A 132 -5.25 2.03 -15.03
N PRO A 133 -5.06 1.09 -15.99
CA PRO A 133 -3.72 0.76 -16.49
C PRO A 133 -3.01 1.95 -17.15
N ARG A 134 -3.76 2.84 -17.81
CA ARG A 134 -3.18 4.00 -18.47
C ARG A 134 -2.50 4.94 -17.48
N GLN A 135 -3.10 5.15 -16.31
CA GLN A 135 -2.53 6.01 -15.27
C GLN A 135 -1.24 5.44 -14.71
N ILE A 136 -1.21 4.14 -14.40
CA ILE A 136 -0.02 3.49 -13.85
C ILE A 136 1.11 3.42 -14.88
N GLY A 137 0.78 3.16 -16.15
CA GLY A 137 1.73 3.24 -17.25
C GLY A 137 2.29 4.64 -17.43
N TYR A 138 1.44 5.68 -17.36
CA TYR A 138 1.87 7.08 -17.43
C TYR A 138 2.80 7.46 -16.26
N TYR A 139 2.44 7.10 -15.02
CA TYR A 139 3.30 7.31 -13.85
C TYR A 139 4.68 6.67 -14.04
N TYR A 140 4.71 5.45 -14.56
CA TYR A 140 5.96 4.76 -14.84
C TYR A 140 6.82 5.54 -15.86
N LEU A 141 6.25 5.99 -16.97
CA LEU A 141 7.01 6.79 -17.96
C LEU A 141 7.52 8.12 -17.37
N GLN A 142 6.75 8.79 -16.51
CA GLN A 142 7.24 10.00 -15.83
C GLN A 142 8.46 9.70 -14.95
N LEU A 143 8.47 8.56 -14.25
CA LEU A 143 9.63 8.13 -13.46
C LEU A 143 10.83 7.78 -14.33
N VAL A 144 10.62 7.12 -15.46
CA VAL A 144 11.67 6.82 -16.44
C VAL A 144 12.30 8.12 -16.96
N LYS A 145 11.49 9.13 -17.29
CA LYS A 145 11.97 10.45 -17.73
C LYS A 145 12.79 11.14 -16.65
N GLN A 146 12.30 11.13 -15.41
CA GLN A 146 13.01 11.72 -14.27
C GLN A 146 14.35 11.02 -14.00
N ALA A 147 14.38 9.69 -14.04
CA ALA A 147 15.59 8.90 -13.82
C ALA A 147 16.54 8.90 -15.03
N HIS A 148 16.06 9.29 -16.22
CA HIS A 148 16.77 9.15 -17.50
C HIS A 148 17.11 7.67 -17.83
N GLY A 149 16.28 6.74 -17.38
CA GLY A 149 16.55 5.31 -17.52
C GLY A 149 15.44 4.42 -16.97
N ILE A 150 15.55 3.13 -17.28
CA ILE A 150 14.67 2.07 -16.80
C ILE A 150 15.41 1.13 -15.82
N PRO A 151 14.69 0.41 -14.94
CA PRO A 151 15.30 -0.64 -14.14
C PRO A 151 15.53 -1.93 -14.94
N HIS A 152 16.30 -2.88 -14.39
CA HIS A 152 16.37 -4.23 -14.98
C HIS A 152 15.00 -4.92 -14.92
N VAL A 153 14.32 -4.81 -13.78
CA VAL A 153 13.02 -5.43 -13.55
C VAL A 153 12.06 -4.46 -12.88
N THR A 154 10.84 -4.35 -13.39
CA THR A 154 9.72 -3.82 -12.59
C THR A 154 8.97 -4.96 -11.92
N SER A 155 8.50 -4.76 -10.68
CA SER A 155 7.73 -5.76 -9.96
C SER A 155 6.47 -5.18 -9.34
N THR A 156 5.35 -5.80 -9.67
CA THR A 156 4.02 -5.43 -9.16
C THR A 156 3.30 -6.66 -8.64
N ASP A 157 2.18 -6.45 -7.97
CA ASP A 157 1.20 -7.51 -7.77
C ASP A 157 0.49 -7.86 -9.08
N ARG A 158 -0.15 -9.03 -9.12
CA ARG A 158 -0.95 -9.43 -10.28
C ARG A 158 -2.23 -8.62 -10.35
N GLY A 159 -2.24 -7.65 -11.25
CA GLY A 159 -3.40 -6.82 -11.52
C GLY A 159 -3.44 -6.37 -12.97
N THR A 160 -4.65 -6.14 -13.48
CA THR A 160 -4.85 -5.63 -14.85
C THR A 160 -4.41 -4.18 -14.97
N GLU A 161 -4.40 -3.45 -13.85
CA GLU A 161 -3.97 -2.07 -13.74
C GLU A 161 -2.47 -1.87 -13.98
N THR A 162 -1.65 -2.94 -14.03
CA THR A 162 -0.21 -2.81 -14.27
C THR A 162 0.23 -3.25 -15.67
N ILE A 163 -0.73 -3.53 -16.56
CA ILE A 163 -0.44 -4.06 -17.91
C ILE A 163 0.35 -3.05 -18.76
N ASP A 164 -0.02 -1.78 -18.76
CA ASP A 164 0.70 -0.76 -19.54
C ASP A 164 2.12 -0.54 -19.02
N LEU A 165 2.31 -0.50 -17.70
CA LEU A 165 3.64 -0.44 -17.07
C LEU A 165 4.50 -1.62 -17.52
N ALA A 166 3.94 -2.84 -17.49
CA ALA A 166 4.64 -4.03 -17.94
C ALA A 166 5.01 -3.91 -19.43
N GLY A 167 4.07 -3.50 -20.28
CA GLY A 167 4.29 -3.30 -21.71
C GLY A 167 5.39 -2.29 -22.01
N HIS A 168 5.38 -1.14 -21.34
CA HIS A 168 6.41 -0.10 -21.49
C HIS A 168 7.78 -0.58 -21.03
N GLN A 169 7.86 -1.29 -19.91
CA GLN A 169 9.11 -1.87 -19.44
C GLN A 169 9.69 -2.87 -20.45
N MET A 170 8.86 -3.79 -20.96
CA MET A 170 9.28 -4.76 -21.98
C MET A 170 9.72 -4.07 -23.27
N ASN A 171 8.98 -3.05 -23.71
CA ASN A 171 9.29 -2.29 -24.92
C ASN A 171 10.64 -1.58 -24.79
N LEU A 172 10.84 -0.80 -23.72
CA LEU A 172 12.09 -0.07 -23.50
C LEU A 172 13.26 -1.03 -23.27
N MET A 173 13.06 -2.14 -22.55
CA MET A 173 14.10 -3.17 -22.40
C MET A 173 14.53 -3.76 -23.74
N SER A 174 13.60 -3.99 -24.67
CA SER A 174 13.97 -4.53 -26.00
C SER A 174 14.79 -3.57 -26.85
N GLN A 175 14.68 -2.26 -26.61
CA GLN A 175 15.41 -1.23 -27.34
C GLN A 175 16.76 -0.88 -26.70
N PHE A 176 16.82 -0.82 -25.37
CA PHE A 176 17.97 -0.30 -24.63
C PHE A 176 18.70 -1.35 -23.78
N GLY A 177 18.12 -2.54 -23.61
CA GLY A 177 18.77 -3.65 -22.93
C GLY A 177 20.02 -4.14 -23.67
N ASN A 178 20.92 -4.78 -22.92
CA ASN A 178 22.13 -5.40 -23.44
C ASN A 178 22.26 -6.86 -22.95
N SER A 179 23.37 -7.52 -23.25
CA SER A 179 23.60 -8.94 -22.89
C SER A 179 23.63 -9.23 -21.38
N GLU A 180 23.80 -8.20 -20.54
CA GLU A 180 23.83 -8.32 -19.07
C GLU A 180 22.46 -8.01 -18.44
N THR A 181 21.51 -7.51 -19.23
CA THR A 181 20.14 -7.22 -18.79
C THR A 181 19.21 -8.40 -19.02
N PRO A 182 18.05 -8.48 -18.31
CA PRO A 182 17.07 -9.54 -18.56
C PRO A 182 16.52 -9.48 -19.99
N ASP A 183 16.11 -10.63 -20.50
CA ASP A 183 15.30 -10.66 -21.72
C ASP A 183 14.05 -9.77 -21.55
N PRO A 184 13.60 -9.08 -22.60
CA PRO A 184 12.49 -8.13 -22.50
C PRO A 184 11.24 -8.73 -21.87
N ASP A 185 10.85 -9.97 -22.19
CA ASP A 185 9.69 -10.66 -21.61
C ASP A 185 9.85 -11.00 -20.11
N GLN A 186 11.08 -11.00 -19.59
CA GLN A 186 11.41 -11.24 -18.18
C GLN A 186 11.67 -9.93 -17.40
N SER A 187 11.64 -8.78 -18.08
CA SER A 187 11.91 -7.46 -17.51
C SER A 187 10.75 -6.90 -16.66
N HIS A 188 9.59 -7.58 -16.63
CA HIS A 188 8.51 -7.30 -15.69
C HIS A 188 8.12 -8.58 -14.91
N ARG A 189 7.97 -8.46 -13.60
CA ARG A 189 7.64 -9.57 -12.71
C ARG A 189 6.39 -9.31 -11.88
N TYR A 190 5.37 -10.09 -12.19
CA TYR A 190 4.24 -10.29 -11.29
C TYR A 190 4.64 -11.09 -10.04
N SER A 191 4.70 -10.40 -8.91
CA SER A 191 4.93 -10.98 -7.59
C SER A 191 3.60 -11.24 -6.88
N LYS A 192 3.60 -12.11 -5.86
CA LYS A 192 2.46 -12.16 -4.92
C LYS A 192 2.67 -11.03 -3.91
N SER A 193 1.62 -10.38 -3.42
CA SER A 193 1.67 -9.35 -2.36
C SER A 193 2.73 -9.60 -1.26
N THR A 194 2.76 -10.82 -0.73
CA THR A 194 3.75 -11.27 0.28
C THR A 194 5.24 -11.21 -0.13
N HIS A 195 5.53 -11.01 -1.42
CA HIS A 195 6.85 -10.88 -2.03
C HIS A 195 7.17 -9.42 -2.39
N ASN A 196 6.16 -8.54 -2.51
CA ASN A 196 6.33 -7.11 -2.74
C ASN A 196 6.69 -6.36 -1.43
N GLN A 197 7.65 -6.91 -0.68
CA GLN A 197 7.88 -6.57 0.73
C GLN A 197 8.34 -5.13 0.96
N LYS A 198 8.96 -4.50 -0.05
CA LYS A 198 9.56 -3.16 0.10
C LYS A 198 8.50 -2.08 0.08
N ILE A 199 7.58 -2.15 -0.88
CA ILE A 199 6.47 -1.22 -0.94
C ILE A 199 5.45 -1.47 0.18
N GLU A 200 5.23 -2.71 0.60
CA GLU A 200 4.41 -3.01 1.79
C GLU A 200 5.02 -2.44 3.09
N CYS A 201 6.35 -2.48 3.21
CA CYS A 201 7.08 -1.82 4.30
C CYS A 201 6.98 -0.29 4.19
N LEU A 202 6.99 0.26 2.98
CA LEU A 202 6.75 1.68 2.74
C LEU A 202 5.36 2.09 3.22
N TRP A 203 4.31 1.38 2.81
CA TRP A 203 2.93 1.64 3.24
C TRP A 203 2.78 1.59 4.75
N SER A 204 3.43 0.64 5.40
CA SER A 204 3.44 0.53 6.87
C SER A 204 4.07 1.74 7.55
N GLN A 205 5.16 2.30 7.00
CA GLN A 205 5.82 3.49 7.52
C GLN A 205 4.97 4.74 7.27
N PHE A 206 4.50 4.91 6.04
CA PHE A 206 3.61 5.99 5.62
C PHE A 206 2.36 6.09 6.51
N MET A 207 1.74 4.96 6.81
CA MET A 207 0.59 4.89 7.71
C MET A 207 0.87 5.33 9.14
N ARG A 208 2.06 5.00 9.65
CA ARG A 208 2.45 5.36 11.03
C ARG A 208 2.80 6.83 11.14
N GLU A 209 3.52 7.36 10.16
CA GLU A 209 4.20 8.66 10.26
C GLU A 209 3.38 9.81 9.65
N TYR A 210 2.56 9.53 8.65
CA TYR A 210 1.82 10.56 7.91
C TYR A 210 0.30 10.33 7.97
N ASN A 211 -0.15 9.14 7.58
CA ASN A 211 -1.55 8.92 7.23
C ASN A 211 -2.50 8.75 8.43
N SER A 212 -1.99 8.37 9.62
CA SER A 212 -2.85 8.11 10.80
C SER A 212 -3.60 9.36 11.26
N GLU A 213 -2.91 10.50 11.37
CA GLU A 213 -3.52 11.76 11.79
C GLU A 213 -4.49 12.31 10.72
N LEU A 214 -4.10 12.22 9.45
CA LEU A 214 -4.94 12.59 8.32
C LEU A 214 -6.27 11.83 8.33
N ILE A 215 -6.21 10.49 8.47
CA ILE A 215 -7.39 9.63 8.50
C ILE A 215 -8.28 9.98 9.69
N ASN A 216 -7.70 10.27 10.86
CA ASN A 216 -8.46 10.69 12.04
C ASN A 216 -9.20 12.01 11.79
N GLN A 217 -8.57 12.98 11.12
CA GLN A 217 -9.23 14.24 10.77
C GLN A 217 -10.39 14.04 9.80
N LEU A 218 -10.21 13.17 8.80
CA LEU A 218 -11.27 12.83 7.85
C LEU A 218 -12.47 12.16 8.52
N TYR A 219 -12.22 11.18 9.41
CA TYR A 219 -13.30 10.55 10.19
C TYR A 219 -14.02 11.54 11.10
N LYS A 220 -13.29 12.41 11.82
CA LYS A 220 -13.90 13.45 12.66
C LYS A 220 -14.79 14.40 11.86
N ALA A 221 -14.37 14.80 10.66
CA ALA A 221 -15.17 15.67 9.80
C ALA A 221 -16.49 15.01 9.39
N GLN A 222 -16.47 13.72 9.08
CA GLN A 222 -17.69 12.96 8.77
C GLN A 222 -18.58 12.79 10.00
N GLU A 223 -18.02 12.46 11.16
CA GLU A 223 -18.77 12.32 12.43
C GLU A 223 -19.44 13.63 12.88
N GLN A 224 -18.81 14.77 12.59
CA GLN A 224 -19.33 16.10 12.91
C GLN A 224 -20.29 16.65 11.85
N GLY A 225 -20.51 15.93 10.74
CA GLY A 225 -21.38 16.39 9.65
C GLY A 225 -20.78 17.53 8.81
N HIS A 226 -19.46 17.76 8.87
CA HIS A 226 -18.77 18.74 8.03
C HIS A 226 -18.60 18.28 6.58
N TYR A 227 -18.71 16.97 6.35
CA TYR A 227 -18.58 16.35 5.04
C TYR A 227 -19.50 15.13 4.94
N ASP A 228 -20.34 15.12 3.91
CA ASP A 228 -21.15 13.97 3.53
C ASP A 228 -20.59 13.34 2.23
N PRO A 229 -20.01 12.12 2.28
CA PRO A 229 -19.49 11.44 1.09
C PRO A 229 -20.58 10.97 0.11
N GLU A 230 -21.85 10.93 0.54
CA GLU A 230 -22.98 10.55 -0.30
C GLU A 230 -23.56 11.75 -1.08
N GLU A 231 -23.18 12.99 -0.72
CA GLU A 231 -23.61 14.19 -1.43
C GLU A 231 -22.63 14.49 -2.61
N PRO A 232 -23.10 14.46 -3.88
CA PRO A 232 -22.22 14.56 -5.04
C PRO A 232 -21.37 15.82 -5.12
N VAL A 233 -21.91 17.00 -4.77
CA VAL A 233 -21.20 18.29 -4.87
C VAL A 233 -20.09 18.37 -3.83
N GLN A 234 -20.38 17.99 -2.58
CA GLN A 234 -19.41 17.88 -1.50
C GLN A 234 -18.33 16.86 -1.82
N LYS A 235 -18.66 15.73 -2.43
CA LYS A 235 -17.67 14.76 -2.89
C LYS A 235 -16.74 15.34 -3.96
N LEU A 236 -17.28 16.04 -4.96
CA LEU A 236 -16.46 16.72 -5.98
C LEU A 236 -15.57 17.80 -5.37
N LEU A 237 -16.12 18.65 -4.49
CA LEU A 237 -15.38 19.68 -3.78
C LEU A 237 -14.28 19.09 -2.90
N PHE A 238 -14.58 17.96 -2.25
CA PHE A 238 -13.63 17.21 -1.43
C PHE A 238 -12.46 16.76 -2.30
N ILE A 239 -12.70 16.07 -3.42
CA ILE A 239 -11.63 15.62 -4.32
C ILE A 239 -10.82 16.82 -4.86
N TYR A 240 -11.49 17.90 -5.25
CA TYR A 240 -10.86 19.12 -5.77
C TYR A 240 -9.86 19.74 -4.79
N LEU A 241 -10.19 19.77 -3.49
CA LEU A 241 -9.30 20.31 -2.47
C LEU A 241 -8.25 19.29 -1.98
N TRP A 242 -8.67 18.04 -1.78
CA TRP A 242 -7.87 17.05 -1.07
C TRP A 242 -6.84 16.36 -1.94
N VAL A 243 -7.12 16.05 -3.21
CA VAL A 243 -6.10 15.45 -4.09
C VAL A 243 -4.83 16.32 -4.17
N PRO A 244 -4.89 17.61 -4.56
CA PRO A 244 -3.69 18.44 -4.66
C PRO A 244 -3.04 18.72 -3.30
N LEU A 245 -3.84 18.81 -2.22
CA LEU A 245 -3.30 18.95 -0.86
C LEU A 245 -2.50 17.71 -0.45
N LEU A 246 -3.02 16.52 -0.72
CA LEU A 246 -2.36 15.26 -0.39
C LEU A 246 -1.13 15.05 -1.24
N GLN A 247 -1.18 15.34 -2.55
CA GLN A 247 -0.03 15.21 -3.43
C GLN A 247 1.14 16.07 -2.93
N ARG A 248 0.92 17.37 -2.64
CA ARG A 248 1.97 18.24 -2.08
C ARG A 248 2.53 17.73 -0.76
N GLY A 249 1.67 17.21 0.11
CA GLY A 249 2.08 16.65 1.39
C GLY A 249 2.90 15.36 1.23
N LEU A 250 2.55 14.52 0.26
CA LEU A 250 3.33 13.34 -0.12
C LEU A 250 4.68 13.73 -0.69
N ASP A 251 4.74 14.69 -1.62
CA ASP A 251 5.99 15.13 -2.23
C ASP A 251 6.99 15.61 -1.16
N LYS A 252 6.49 16.37 -0.18
CA LYS A 252 7.29 16.77 0.99
C LYS A 252 7.72 15.58 1.83
N TRP A 253 6.81 14.65 2.13
CA TRP A 253 7.13 13.47 2.91
C TRP A 253 8.15 12.56 2.22
N ILE A 254 8.08 12.41 0.89
CA ILE A 254 9.02 11.66 0.06
C ILE A 254 10.42 12.29 0.17
N LEU A 255 10.52 13.61 0.03
CA LEU A 255 11.78 14.34 0.18
C LEU A 255 12.40 14.09 1.57
N ASP A 256 11.59 14.27 2.62
CA ASP A 256 12.03 14.07 4.00
C ASP A 256 12.45 12.59 4.24
N TYR A 257 11.67 11.62 3.72
CA TYR A 257 11.96 10.19 3.84
C TYR A 257 13.25 9.79 3.10
N ASN A 258 13.42 10.25 1.86
CA ASN A 258 14.54 9.85 1.01
C ASN A 258 15.87 10.43 1.50
N THR A 259 15.86 11.66 2.04
CA THR A 259 17.04 12.35 2.58
C THR A 259 17.37 11.94 4.02
N TYR A 260 16.40 11.44 4.79
CA TYR A 260 16.61 11.04 6.18
C TYR A 260 17.60 9.89 6.33
N LYS A 261 18.61 10.08 7.19
CA LYS A 261 19.60 9.05 7.51
C LYS A 261 18.99 7.96 8.40
N ARG A 262 18.75 6.79 7.81
CA ARG A 262 18.21 5.63 8.52
C ARG A 262 19.21 5.09 9.52
N ARG A 263 18.71 4.50 10.60
CA ARG A 263 19.55 3.83 11.60
C ARG A 263 20.25 2.62 10.99
N VAL A 264 21.44 2.31 11.53
CA VAL A 264 22.15 1.07 11.20
C VAL A 264 21.32 -0.12 11.66
N ASP A 265 21.07 -1.06 10.76
CA ASP A 265 20.45 -2.34 11.09
C ASP A 265 21.40 -3.46 10.67
N ARG A 266 22.08 -4.04 11.66
CA ARG A 266 23.03 -5.15 11.45
C ARG A 266 22.39 -6.42 10.89
N ARG A 267 21.06 -6.50 10.87
CA ARG A 267 20.31 -7.64 10.33
C ARG A 267 19.80 -7.38 8.90
N SER A 268 19.91 -6.15 8.42
CA SER A 268 19.56 -5.79 7.05
C SER A 268 20.66 -6.25 6.10
N MET A 269 20.28 -6.91 5.00
CA MET A 269 21.16 -7.15 3.85
C MET A 269 21.10 -6.01 2.83
N LEU A 270 20.23 -5.03 3.06
CA LEU A 270 20.18 -3.79 2.30
C LEU A 270 20.94 -2.69 3.03
N PRO A 271 21.37 -1.63 2.31
CA PRO A 271 22.06 -0.48 2.90
C PRO A 271 21.34 0.05 4.13
N SER A 272 22.08 0.27 5.21
CA SER A 272 21.58 0.83 6.47
C SER A 272 22.60 1.81 7.04
N GLY A 273 22.18 2.70 7.94
CA GLY A 273 23.07 3.77 8.41
C GLY A 273 23.24 4.93 7.41
N CYS A 274 22.48 4.94 6.33
CA CYS A 274 22.50 5.93 5.26
C CYS A 274 21.08 6.36 4.88
N SER A 275 20.97 7.52 4.23
CA SER A 275 19.72 7.93 3.57
C SER A 275 19.46 7.07 2.33
N ALA A 276 18.22 7.10 1.83
CA ALA A 276 17.90 6.36 0.61
C ALA A 276 18.59 6.98 -0.60
N ASP A 277 18.60 8.32 -0.68
CA ASP A 277 19.28 9.06 -1.75
C ASP A 277 20.78 8.75 -1.80
N ASN A 278 21.47 8.78 -0.65
CA ASN A 278 22.92 8.58 -0.63
C ASN A 278 23.31 7.19 -1.17
N CYS A 279 22.65 6.12 -0.73
CA CYS A 279 22.96 4.80 -1.28
C CYS A 279 22.50 4.65 -2.74
N TYR A 280 21.39 5.28 -3.14
CA TYR A 280 20.88 5.21 -4.50
C TYR A 280 21.82 5.89 -5.52
N GLU A 281 22.38 7.04 -5.15
CA GLU A 281 23.25 7.85 -6.01
C GLU A 281 24.70 7.37 -6.01
N ARG A 282 25.17 6.78 -4.89
CA ARG A 282 26.55 6.33 -4.70
C ARG A 282 26.60 4.87 -4.25
N PRO A 283 26.08 3.92 -5.04
CA PRO A 283 26.03 2.51 -4.64
C PRO A 283 27.40 1.88 -4.41
N GLU A 284 28.45 2.39 -5.06
CA GLU A 284 29.83 1.94 -4.92
C GLU A 284 30.38 2.11 -3.49
N ASP A 285 29.88 3.08 -2.72
CA ASP A 285 30.23 3.26 -1.30
C ASP A 285 29.66 2.13 -0.40
N TYR A 286 28.82 1.25 -0.97
CA TYR A 286 28.11 0.16 -0.29
C TYR A 286 28.34 -1.20 -0.96
N ASP A 287 29.43 -1.35 -1.73
CA ASP A 287 29.78 -2.56 -2.48
C ASP A 287 28.64 -3.03 -3.41
N ALA A 288 27.97 -2.07 -4.06
CA ALA A 288 26.81 -2.32 -4.92
C ALA A 288 26.96 -1.67 -6.30
N GLU A 289 26.15 -2.14 -7.24
CA GLU A 289 26.23 -1.78 -8.66
C GLU A 289 25.07 -0.90 -9.10
N GLN A 290 25.33 0.12 -9.91
CA GLN A 290 24.27 0.92 -10.52
C GLN A 290 23.62 0.14 -11.66
N GLY A 291 22.35 -0.28 -11.47
CA GLY A 291 21.59 -1.04 -12.46
C GLY A 291 20.66 -0.19 -13.33
N LEU A 292 20.87 1.12 -13.43
CA LEU A 292 20.03 1.95 -14.29
C LEU A 292 20.44 1.73 -15.75
N ILE A 293 19.47 1.40 -16.60
CA ILE A 293 19.68 1.28 -18.05
C ILE A 293 19.29 2.62 -18.67
N PRO A 294 20.25 3.41 -19.19
CA PRO A 294 19.94 4.72 -19.77
C PRO A 294 19.05 4.58 -21.00
N VAL A 295 18.10 5.50 -21.13
CA VAL A 295 17.21 5.57 -22.30
C VAL A 295 17.27 6.93 -22.95
N GLU A 296 17.00 6.98 -24.26
CA GLU A 296 16.87 8.24 -24.97
C GLU A 296 15.51 8.88 -24.67
N LEU A 297 15.50 10.10 -24.12
CA LEU A 297 14.26 10.79 -23.76
C LEU A 297 13.33 11.03 -24.96
N SER A 298 13.86 11.15 -26.18
CA SER A 298 13.06 11.30 -27.40
C SER A 298 12.14 10.09 -27.62
N VAL A 299 12.65 8.87 -27.41
CA VAL A 299 11.91 7.61 -27.52
C VAL A 299 10.84 7.52 -26.44
N VAL A 300 11.17 7.89 -25.20
CA VAL A 300 10.20 7.88 -24.10
C VAL A 300 9.09 8.93 -24.32
N ASN A 301 9.45 10.12 -24.80
CA ASN A 301 8.47 11.17 -25.13
C ASN A 301 7.57 10.74 -26.30
N GLN A 302 8.11 10.08 -27.32
CA GLN A 302 7.31 9.53 -28.41
C GLN A 302 6.33 8.47 -27.90
N LEU A 303 6.80 7.53 -27.07
CA LEU A 303 5.98 6.49 -26.47
C LEU A 303 4.85 7.09 -25.62
N GLU A 304 5.14 8.14 -24.84
CA GLU A 304 4.16 8.89 -24.06
C GLU A 304 3.11 9.55 -24.96
N ASN A 305 3.52 10.27 -26.01
CA ASN A 305 2.62 10.94 -26.94
C ASN A 305 1.70 9.95 -27.68
N ASP A 306 2.22 8.77 -28.03
CA ASP A 306 1.47 7.75 -28.77
C ASP A 306 0.43 7.04 -27.89
N HIS A 307 0.74 6.78 -26.61
CA HIS A 307 -0.14 6.02 -25.71
C HIS A 307 -1.03 6.91 -24.83
N TYR A 308 -0.59 8.16 -24.59
CA TYR A 308 -1.23 9.12 -23.68
C TYR A 308 -1.39 10.50 -24.33
N PRO A 309 -2.01 10.60 -25.53
CA PRO A 309 -2.23 11.90 -26.19
C PRO A 309 -3.14 12.83 -25.36
N ASP A 310 -3.93 12.26 -24.47
CA ASP A 310 -4.89 12.87 -23.53
C ASP A 310 -4.36 12.85 -22.09
N ALA A 311 -3.03 12.91 -21.88
CA ALA A 311 -2.42 12.84 -20.54
C ALA A 311 -3.01 13.85 -19.54
N ASP A 312 -3.31 15.08 -19.99
CA ASP A 312 -3.92 16.12 -19.16
C ASP A 312 -5.34 15.73 -18.68
N ASP A 313 -6.13 15.09 -19.53
CA ASP A 313 -7.45 14.56 -19.16
C ASP A 313 -7.32 13.30 -18.28
N LEU A 314 -6.37 12.42 -18.60
CA LEU A 314 -6.09 11.20 -17.85
C LEU A 314 -5.71 11.48 -16.40
N MET A 315 -5.00 12.59 -16.18
CA MET A 315 -4.54 13.04 -14.87
C MET A 315 -5.51 13.97 -14.14
N ARG A 316 -6.62 14.34 -14.78
CA ARG A 316 -7.63 15.20 -14.20
C ARG A 316 -8.43 14.41 -13.15
N THR A 317 -8.48 14.93 -11.92
CA THR A 317 -9.22 14.29 -10.81
C THR A 317 -10.62 14.83 -10.60
N CYS A 318 -10.93 16.00 -11.15
CA CYS A 318 -12.24 16.65 -11.09
C CYS A 318 -12.67 17.11 -12.48
N PRO A 319 -13.96 17.02 -12.84
CA PRO A 319 -14.44 17.53 -14.11
C PRO A 319 -14.03 18.99 -14.36
N GLU A 320 -13.74 19.32 -15.61
CA GLU A 320 -13.28 20.65 -16.02
C GLU A 320 -14.30 21.73 -15.67
N TRP A 321 -15.58 21.50 -16.02
CA TRP A 321 -16.70 22.40 -15.68
C TRP A 321 -16.77 22.72 -14.18
N PHE A 322 -16.44 21.76 -13.31
CA PHE A 322 -16.49 21.97 -11.86
C PHE A 322 -15.36 22.89 -11.41
N SER A 323 -14.16 22.70 -11.97
CA SER A 323 -13.02 23.57 -11.69
C SER A 323 -13.27 25.00 -12.17
N GLU A 324 -13.87 25.16 -13.35
CA GLU A 324 -14.25 26.47 -13.90
C GLU A 324 -15.28 27.20 -13.02
N ILE A 325 -16.31 26.49 -12.53
CA ILE A 325 -17.27 27.07 -11.59
C ILE A 325 -16.59 27.52 -10.31
N ILE A 326 -15.68 26.71 -9.74
CA ILE A 326 -14.96 27.09 -8.51
C ILE A 326 -14.11 28.35 -8.74
N GLU A 327 -13.38 28.44 -9.85
CA GLU A 327 -12.59 29.64 -10.17
C GLU A 327 -13.49 30.86 -10.43
N HIS A 328 -14.62 30.68 -11.11
CA HIS A 328 -15.62 31.73 -11.29
C HIS A 328 -16.14 32.24 -9.94
N LEU A 329 -16.53 31.34 -9.04
CA LEU A 329 -17.00 31.69 -7.69
C LEU A 329 -15.94 32.42 -6.88
N LYS A 330 -14.68 31.97 -6.92
CA LYS A 330 -13.56 32.68 -6.25
C LYS A 330 -13.43 34.11 -6.76
N SER A 331 -13.54 34.33 -8.07
CA SER A 331 -13.40 35.64 -8.70
C SER A 331 -14.59 36.57 -8.46
N GLN A 332 -15.83 36.08 -8.59
CA GLN A 332 -17.05 36.88 -8.50
C GLN A 332 -17.41 37.27 -7.07
N LEU A 333 -17.20 36.35 -6.13
CA LEU A 333 -17.58 36.54 -4.73
C LEU A 333 -16.45 37.12 -3.88
N GLU A 334 -15.35 37.57 -4.51
CA GLU A 334 -14.12 38.03 -3.85
C GLU A 334 -13.73 37.12 -2.67
N LEU A 335 -13.87 35.80 -2.86
CA LEU A 335 -13.63 34.86 -1.76
C LEU A 335 -12.15 34.94 -1.43
N ASN A 336 -11.84 35.47 -0.24
CA ASN A 336 -10.51 35.46 0.35
C ASN A 336 -10.11 34.02 0.74
N THR A 337 -10.05 33.12 -0.25
CA THR A 337 -9.51 31.78 -0.06
C THR A 337 -8.01 31.92 0.22
N PRO A 338 -7.47 31.22 1.23
CA PRO A 338 -6.04 31.23 1.50
C PRO A 338 -5.26 30.83 0.26
N GLN A 339 -4.14 31.51 -0.01
CA GLN A 339 -3.25 31.20 -1.14
C GLN A 339 -2.70 29.77 -1.07
N VAL A 340 -2.63 29.18 0.13
CA VAL A 340 -2.19 27.80 0.36
C VAL A 340 -3.22 27.05 1.20
N VAL A 341 -3.75 25.97 0.63
CA VAL A 341 -4.61 25.01 1.33
C VAL A 341 -3.72 23.96 2.02
N SER A 342 -3.99 23.76 3.31
CA SER A 342 -3.25 22.89 4.25
C SER A 342 -4.22 22.08 5.11
N THR A 343 -3.74 21.07 5.82
CA THR A 343 -4.58 20.26 6.73
C THR A 343 -5.23 21.09 7.84
N GLN A 344 -4.67 22.26 8.19
CA GLN A 344 -5.21 23.13 9.24
C GLN A 344 -6.38 23.99 8.78
N ASN A 345 -6.46 24.34 7.48
CA ASN A 345 -7.46 25.26 6.96
C ASN A 345 -8.38 24.67 5.88
N VAL A 346 -8.09 23.46 5.38
CA VAL A 346 -8.83 22.83 4.27
C VAL A 346 -10.34 22.75 4.52
N TRP A 347 -10.76 22.45 5.75
CA TRP A 347 -12.19 22.37 6.08
C TRP A 347 -12.88 23.74 6.12
N SER A 348 -12.17 24.80 6.52
CA SER A 348 -12.70 26.16 6.44
C SER A 348 -12.87 26.60 4.98
N VAL A 349 -11.91 26.25 4.12
CA VAL A 349 -11.99 26.50 2.67
C VAL A 349 -13.12 25.70 2.04
N PHE A 350 -13.26 24.42 2.42
CA PHE A 350 -14.34 23.55 1.99
C PHE A 350 -15.70 24.16 2.35
N ALA A 351 -15.91 24.56 3.60
CA ALA A 351 -17.18 25.16 4.03
C ALA A 351 -17.49 26.46 3.27
N LEU A 352 -16.50 27.33 3.07
CA LEU A 352 -16.66 28.58 2.33
C LEU A 352 -17.09 28.33 0.87
N LEU A 353 -16.39 27.44 0.17
CA LEU A 353 -16.70 27.10 -1.22
C LEU A 353 -18.05 26.37 -1.34
N HIS A 354 -18.35 25.47 -0.42
CA HIS A 354 -19.63 24.76 -0.40
C HIS A 354 -20.81 25.74 -0.23
N SER A 355 -20.72 26.69 0.71
CA SER A 355 -21.74 27.73 0.86
C SER A 355 -21.84 28.63 -0.37
N ALA A 356 -20.72 28.98 -1.01
CA ALA A 356 -20.74 29.76 -2.26
C ALA A 356 -21.46 29.01 -3.40
N ILE A 357 -21.21 27.71 -3.54
CA ILE A 357 -21.92 26.86 -4.53
C ILE A 357 -23.42 26.83 -4.21
N GLN A 358 -23.81 26.63 -2.96
CA GLN A 358 -25.23 26.62 -2.56
C GLN A 358 -25.94 27.94 -2.86
N VAL A 359 -25.27 29.07 -2.62
CA VAL A 359 -25.81 30.41 -2.96
C VAL A 359 -25.95 30.56 -4.46
N TYR A 360 -24.93 30.17 -5.23
CA TYR A 360 -24.97 30.23 -6.69
C TYR A 360 -26.11 29.39 -7.27
N ASP A 361 -26.27 28.15 -6.80
CA ASP A 361 -27.30 27.23 -7.26
C ASP A 361 -28.71 27.73 -6.92
N ALA A 362 -28.88 28.29 -5.71
CA ALA A 362 -30.14 28.92 -5.31
C ALA A 362 -30.48 30.16 -6.16
N CYS A 363 -29.49 31.01 -6.47
CA CYS A 363 -29.68 32.16 -7.36
C CYS A 363 -30.02 31.70 -8.78
N TRP A 364 -29.35 30.66 -9.28
CA TRP A 364 -29.59 30.13 -10.62
C TRP A 364 -31.01 29.56 -10.77
N LEU A 365 -31.50 28.83 -9.78
CA LEU A 365 -32.87 28.28 -9.74
C LEU A 365 -33.96 29.35 -9.61
N GLN A 366 -33.64 30.50 -9.00
CA GLN A 366 -34.58 31.61 -8.84
C GLN A 366 -34.66 32.51 -10.09
N ASP A 367 -33.70 32.41 -11.00
CA ASP A 367 -33.67 33.20 -12.24
C ASP A 367 -34.63 32.60 -13.29
N PRO A 368 -35.75 33.29 -13.62
CA PRO A 368 -36.75 32.78 -14.54
C PRO A 368 -36.25 32.59 -15.98
N THR A 369 -35.10 33.16 -16.35
CA THR A 369 -34.51 32.95 -17.68
C THR A 369 -33.83 31.59 -17.81
N ASN A 370 -33.41 30.98 -16.70
CA ASN A 370 -32.66 29.72 -16.69
C ASN A 370 -33.56 28.47 -16.71
N VAL A 371 -34.82 28.62 -16.29
CA VAL A 371 -35.80 27.51 -16.21
C VAL A 371 -36.47 27.21 -17.57
N LYS A 372 -36.21 28.02 -18.61
CA LYS A 372 -36.81 27.82 -19.94
C LYS A 372 -36.13 26.76 -20.81
N ASP A 373 -34.92 26.34 -20.45
CA ASP A 373 -34.09 25.41 -21.24
C ASP A 373 -33.81 24.07 -20.51
N LEU A 374 -34.54 23.79 -19.43
CA LEU A 374 -34.67 22.46 -18.80
C LEU A 374 -35.92 21.75 -19.32
#